data_AF-A0A7C7BRR4-F1
#
_entry.id   AF-A0A7C7BRR4-F1
#
_cell.length_a   1.000
_cell.length_b   1.000
_cell.length_c   1.000
_cell.angle_alpha   90.00
_cell.angle_beta   90.00
_cell.angle_gamma   90.00
#
_symmetry.space_group_name_H-M   'P 1'
#
loop_
_entity.id
_entity.type
_entity.pdbx_description
1 polymer ?
#
loop_
_entity_poly.entity_id
_entity_poly.type
_entity_poly.pdbx_seq_one_letter_code
_entity_poly.pdbx_strand_id
1 'polypeptide(L)'
;MIAMREIVVPILETYGVDVVLAGHSHGYERSYLIDGAYDTPTTASGHILDTGNGMPEGDGMYRKNLGMHPHEGTVYVVAGHGSGGSVNGVHPLMVAQSNGAGSCVLKINGATLDFYSVLATGEIADSFQIFKGPLSDLNGDGVVNIQDLLAVIGAWGSCSACIEDINTDGTVDVSDILLLITDWG
;
A
#
# COMPACT_ATOMS: atom_id res chain seq x y z
N MET A 1 -7.54 13.43 18.38
CA MET A 1 -7.47 12.05 17.86
C MET A 1 -6.28 11.25 18.41
N ILE A 2 -5.63 11.66 19.51
CA ILE A 2 -4.50 10.90 20.10
C ILE A 2 -4.95 9.53 20.59
N ALA A 3 -6.05 9.46 21.36
CA ALA A 3 -6.57 8.19 21.88
C ALA A 3 -6.98 7.18 20.79
N MET A 4 -7.49 7.62 19.64
CA MET A 4 -7.78 6.72 18.51
C MET A 4 -6.52 6.05 17.99
N ARG A 5 -5.43 6.81 17.91
CA ARG A 5 -4.16 6.32 17.38
C ARG A 5 -3.35 5.50 18.38
N GLU A 6 -3.42 5.83 19.66
CA GLU A 6 -2.67 5.10 20.70
C GLU A 6 -3.41 3.86 21.22
N ILE A 7 -4.73 3.74 20.97
CA ILE A 7 -5.55 2.64 21.50
C ILE A 7 -6.20 1.81 20.38
N VAL A 8 -6.83 2.45 19.40
CA VAL A 8 -7.60 1.73 18.37
C VAL A 8 -6.71 1.24 17.25
N VAL A 9 -5.77 2.05 16.77
CA VAL A 9 -4.85 1.65 15.69
C VAL A 9 -4.07 0.37 16.02
N PRO A 10 -3.46 0.19 17.22
CA PRO A 10 -2.81 -1.08 17.57
C PRO A 10 -3.73 -2.30 17.45
N ILE A 11 -5.03 -2.13 17.76
CA ILE A 11 -6.02 -3.20 17.60
C ILE A 11 -6.22 -3.49 16.10
N LEU A 12 -6.42 -2.45 15.27
CA LEU A 12 -6.60 -2.63 13.82
C LEU A 12 -5.39 -3.34 13.19
N GLU A 13 -4.17 -2.95 13.57
CA GLU A 13 -2.94 -3.55 13.08
C GLU A 13 -2.77 -5.00 13.56
N THR A 14 -3.17 -5.32 14.81
CA THR A 14 -3.20 -6.71 15.32
C THR A 14 -4.12 -7.61 14.50
N TYR A 15 -5.21 -7.07 13.96
CA TYR A 15 -6.16 -7.83 13.11
C TYR A 15 -5.83 -7.75 11.61
N GLY A 16 -4.72 -7.11 11.22
CA GLY A 16 -4.25 -7.08 9.83
C GLY A 16 -5.14 -6.27 8.89
N VAL A 17 -5.73 -5.17 9.37
CA VAL A 17 -6.56 -4.29 8.54
C VAL A 17 -5.77 -3.75 7.34
N ASP A 18 -6.39 -3.73 6.16
CA ASP A 18 -5.72 -3.29 4.92
C ASP A 18 -5.87 -1.79 4.68
N VAL A 19 -7.09 -1.28 4.86
CA VAL A 19 -7.42 0.13 4.58
C VAL A 19 -8.34 0.66 5.66
N VAL A 20 -8.06 1.87 6.15
CA VAL A 20 -8.94 2.62 7.06
C VAL A 20 -9.40 3.90 6.36
N LEU A 21 -10.71 4.05 6.24
CA LEU A 21 -11.35 5.23 5.65
C LEU A 21 -11.94 6.10 6.76
N ALA A 22 -11.54 7.37 6.82
CA ALA A 22 -12.07 8.34 7.77
C ALA A 22 -12.43 9.66 7.08
N GLY A 23 -13.45 10.36 7.60
CA GLY A 23 -13.84 11.69 7.15
C GLY A 23 -13.43 12.78 8.15
N HIS A 24 -14.35 13.68 8.45
CA HIS A 24 -14.20 14.85 9.35
C HIS A 24 -13.31 15.96 8.79
N SER A 25 -12.07 15.65 8.40
CA SER A 25 -11.24 16.60 7.67
C SER A 25 -11.76 16.76 6.24
N HIS A 26 -12.10 17.97 5.83
CA HIS A 26 -12.63 18.25 4.49
C HIS A 26 -11.49 18.31 3.46
N GLY A 27 -10.98 17.14 3.08
CA GLY A 27 -9.91 16.98 2.10
C GLY A 27 -9.72 15.51 1.71
N TYR A 28 -8.84 15.27 0.74
CA TYR A 28 -8.35 13.93 0.40
C TYR A 28 -6.88 13.82 0.76
N GLU A 29 -6.53 12.85 1.60
CA GLU A 29 -5.15 12.48 1.90
C GLU A 29 -5.05 10.95 1.99
N ARG A 30 -3.91 10.39 1.57
CA ARG A 30 -3.63 8.96 1.68
C ARG A 30 -2.23 8.73 2.19
N SER A 31 -2.09 7.79 3.13
CA SER A 31 -0.79 7.37 3.65
C SER A 31 -0.05 6.41 2.71
N TYR A 32 1.25 6.26 2.95
CA TYR A 32 1.98 5.05 2.56
C TYR A 32 1.35 3.80 3.21
N LEU A 33 1.84 2.60 2.86
CA LEU A 33 1.62 1.42 3.68
C LEU A 33 2.42 1.59 4.99
N ILE A 34 1.72 1.75 6.10
CA ILE A 34 2.32 2.09 7.39
C ILE A 34 1.92 1.10 8.49
N ASP A 35 2.78 0.97 9.50
CA ASP A 35 2.55 0.19 10.72
C ASP A 35 3.20 0.90 11.91
N GLY A 36 2.64 0.78 13.11
CA GLY A 36 3.29 1.24 14.34
C GLY A 36 3.34 2.76 14.57
N ALA A 37 2.68 3.55 13.72
CA ALA A 37 2.81 5.02 13.67
C ALA A 37 2.09 5.80 14.79
N TYR A 38 2.38 5.47 16.05
CA TYR A 38 1.61 5.95 17.21
C TYR A 38 2.13 7.26 17.85
N ASP A 39 3.36 7.68 17.50
CA ASP A 39 4.08 8.80 18.14
C ASP A 39 3.38 10.16 18.04
N THR A 40 3.22 10.92 19.12
CA THR A 40 2.73 12.30 19.05
C THR A 40 3.87 13.30 19.33
N PRO A 41 4.26 14.21 18.41
CA PRO A 41 3.80 14.34 17.02
C PRO A 41 4.26 13.17 16.14
N THR A 42 3.49 12.89 15.09
CA THR A 42 3.75 11.77 14.17
C THR A 42 5.08 11.91 13.45
N THR A 43 5.84 10.82 13.38
CA THR A 43 7.08 10.73 12.59
C THR A 43 6.91 9.72 11.45
N ALA A 44 7.75 9.80 10.42
CA ALA A 44 7.80 8.82 9.33
C ALA A 44 8.85 7.71 9.55
N SER A 45 9.92 8.04 10.28
CA SER A 45 11.06 7.14 10.46
C SER A 45 10.62 5.89 11.22
N GLY A 46 10.81 4.72 10.61
CA GLY A 46 10.48 3.42 11.20
C GLY A 46 9.01 3.01 11.09
N HIS A 47 8.15 3.83 10.46
CA HIS A 47 6.70 3.58 10.39
C HIS A 47 6.18 3.32 8.97
N ILE A 48 6.96 3.66 7.95
CA ILE A 48 6.63 3.38 6.55
C ILE A 48 7.22 2.01 6.21
N LEU A 49 6.35 1.03 5.96
CA LEU A 49 6.76 -0.32 5.56
C LEU A 49 7.10 -0.38 4.07
N ASP A 50 6.35 0.36 3.26
CA ASP A 50 6.57 0.48 1.82
C ASP A 50 6.62 1.97 1.44
N THR A 51 7.76 2.41 0.92
CA THR A 51 7.98 3.79 0.47
C THR A 51 7.37 4.08 -0.90
N GLY A 52 6.82 3.06 -1.57
CA GLY A 52 6.08 3.21 -2.80
C GLY A 52 4.70 3.84 -2.61
N ASN A 53 4.12 4.32 -3.71
CA ASN A 53 2.79 4.93 -3.73
C ASN A 53 1.67 3.93 -4.01
N GLY A 54 2.01 2.66 -4.29
CA GLY A 54 1.05 1.58 -4.50
C GLY A 54 0.45 1.57 -5.91
N MET A 55 1.04 2.28 -6.87
CA MET A 55 0.59 2.30 -8.27
C MET A 55 1.31 1.20 -9.06
N PRO A 56 0.58 0.29 -9.74
CA PRO A 56 1.18 -0.79 -10.53
C PRO A 56 2.10 -0.30 -11.65
N GLU A 57 1.80 0.85 -12.25
CA GLU A 57 2.60 1.43 -13.34
C GLU A 57 3.85 2.19 -12.84
N GLY A 58 4.06 2.26 -11.51
CA GLY A 58 5.14 3.00 -10.87
C GLY A 58 6.07 2.09 -10.06
N ASP A 59 6.07 2.26 -8.74
CA ASP A 59 6.87 1.47 -7.79
C ASP A 59 6.26 0.11 -7.45
N GLY A 60 5.07 -0.19 -8.00
CA GLY A 60 4.35 -1.43 -7.79
C GLY A 60 3.14 -1.24 -6.87
N MET A 61 2.30 -2.27 -6.83
CA MET A 61 1.20 -2.32 -5.87
C MET A 61 1.72 -2.66 -4.47
N TYR A 62 0.99 -2.25 -3.42
CA TYR A 62 1.29 -2.74 -2.08
C TYR A 62 1.03 -4.25 -1.99
N ARG A 63 1.93 -4.98 -1.35
CA ARG A 63 1.84 -6.44 -1.19
C ARG A 63 1.65 -6.84 0.26
N LYS A 64 0.74 -7.79 0.46
CA LYS A 64 0.48 -8.42 1.76
C LYS A 64 0.31 -9.92 1.55
N ASN A 65 0.56 -10.71 2.59
CA ASN A 65 0.33 -12.15 2.48
C ASN A 65 -1.17 -12.43 2.44
N LEU A 66 -1.54 -13.56 1.83
CA LEU A 66 -2.92 -14.02 1.81
C LEU A 66 -3.40 -14.29 3.25
N GLY A 67 -4.54 -13.70 3.63
CA GLY A 67 -5.15 -13.85 4.95
C GLY A 67 -5.17 -12.56 5.78
N MET A 68 -5.31 -12.74 7.09
CA MET A 68 -5.23 -11.66 8.08
C MET A 68 -3.97 -11.89 8.91
N HIS A 69 -2.95 -11.07 8.65
CA HIS A 69 -1.68 -11.13 9.36
C HIS A 69 -1.47 -9.83 10.13
N PRO A 70 -1.15 -9.91 11.44
CA PRO A 70 -0.82 -8.73 12.21
C PRO A 70 0.34 -7.96 11.59
N HIS A 71 0.29 -6.64 11.65
CA HIS A 71 1.43 -5.76 11.33
C HIS A 71 1.99 -5.86 9.90
N GLU A 72 1.21 -6.30 8.92
CA GLU A 72 1.56 -6.20 7.49
C GLU A 72 1.22 -4.83 6.89
N GLY A 73 0.97 -3.84 7.73
CA GLY A 73 0.66 -2.48 7.35
C GLY A 73 -0.79 -2.23 6.93
N THR A 74 -1.16 -0.96 7.02
CA THR A 74 -2.49 -0.42 6.70
C THR A 74 -2.33 0.89 5.92
N VAL A 75 -3.14 1.09 4.89
CA VAL A 75 -3.27 2.37 4.21
C VAL A 75 -4.39 3.19 4.86
N TYR A 76 -4.08 4.37 5.35
CA TYR A 76 -5.06 5.30 5.94
C TYR A 76 -5.45 6.35 4.91
N VAL A 77 -6.75 6.52 4.70
CA VAL A 77 -7.29 7.49 3.76
C VAL A 77 -8.25 8.44 4.46
N VAL A 78 -7.96 9.72 4.35
CA VAL A 78 -8.89 10.81 4.66
C VAL A 78 -9.79 10.99 3.43
N ALA A 79 -11.01 10.46 3.50
CA ALA A 79 -12.01 10.49 2.44
C ALA A 79 -13.11 11.55 2.72
N GLY A 80 -12.71 12.76 3.10
CA GLY A 80 -13.64 13.80 3.57
C GLY A 80 -14.01 14.87 2.53
N HIS A 81 -13.61 14.69 1.27
CA HIS A 81 -13.77 15.68 0.20
C HIS A 81 -15.13 15.64 -0.53
N GLY A 82 -16.17 15.04 0.06
CA GLY A 82 -17.50 14.85 -0.57
C GLY A 82 -18.18 16.12 -1.08
N SER A 83 -18.08 17.22 -0.33
CA SER A 83 -18.66 18.53 -0.69
C SER A 83 -17.62 19.52 -1.22
N GLY A 84 -16.39 19.06 -1.48
CA GLY A 84 -15.23 19.93 -1.63
C GLY A 84 -14.41 20.02 -0.35
N GLY A 85 -13.19 20.52 -0.50
CA GLY A 85 -12.21 20.50 0.56
C GLY A 85 -10.86 21.03 0.14
N SER A 86 -10.03 21.32 1.13
CA SER A 86 -8.65 21.74 0.93
C SER A 86 -7.77 21.11 2.00
N VAL A 87 -6.72 20.42 1.57
CA VAL A 87 -5.65 19.99 2.46
C VAL A 87 -4.60 21.10 2.50
N ASN A 88 -4.16 21.46 3.71
CA ASN A 88 -3.13 22.47 3.92
C ASN A 88 -1.95 21.85 4.67
N GLY A 89 -0.76 21.94 4.09
CA GLY A 89 0.46 21.39 4.65
C GLY A 89 0.82 20.03 4.08
N VAL A 90 1.81 19.39 4.69
CA VAL A 90 2.28 18.05 4.33
C VAL A 90 2.37 17.27 5.63
N HIS A 91 1.69 16.13 5.69
CA HIS A 91 1.79 15.21 6.81
C HIS A 91 2.87 14.15 6.49
N PRO A 92 3.78 13.82 7.41
CA PRO A 92 4.97 13.00 7.13
C PRO A 92 4.66 11.57 6.63
N LEU A 93 3.46 11.06 6.92
CA LEU A 93 3.01 9.73 6.47
C LEU A 93 2.16 9.76 5.21
N MET A 94 1.78 10.94 4.69
CA MET A 94 0.88 11.03 3.53
C MET A 94 1.68 11.08 2.24
N VAL A 95 1.37 10.18 1.30
CA VAL A 95 1.99 10.06 -0.02
C VAL A 95 1.20 10.81 -1.09
N ALA A 96 -0.13 10.91 -0.93
CA ALA A 96 -0.99 11.59 -1.88
C ALA A 96 -1.99 12.52 -1.17
N GLN A 97 -2.34 13.61 -1.84
CA GLN A 97 -3.38 14.54 -1.40
C GLN A 97 -4.02 15.22 -2.60
N SER A 98 -5.29 15.59 -2.49
CA SER A 98 -5.98 16.36 -3.54
C SER A 98 -7.02 17.31 -2.95
N ASN A 99 -7.31 18.35 -3.73
CA ASN A 99 -8.29 19.38 -3.40
C ASN A 99 -9.47 19.30 -4.36
N GLY A 100 -10.63 19.80 -3.91
CA GLY A 100 -11.85 19.80 -4.70
C GLY A 100 -12.84 18.71 -4.28
N ALA A 101 -14.06 18.82 -4.80
CA ALA A 101 -15.14 17.90 -4.46
C ALA A 101 -14.94 16.57 -5.17
N GLY A 102 -15.28 15.45 -4.51
CA GLY A 102 -15.19 14.13 -5.12
C GLY A 102 -15.64 13.01 -4.19
N SER A 103 -15.26 11.79 -4.54
CA SER A 103 -15.57 10.58 -3.78
C SER A 103 -14.47 9.53 -3.94
N CYS A 104 -14.43 8.57 -3.03
CA CYS A 104 -13.55 7.42 -3.15
C CYS A 104 -14.32 6.19 -3.63
N VAL A 105 -13.68 5.38 -4.48
CA VAL A 105 -14.21 4.12 -4.99
C VAL A 105 -13.27 3.00 -4.59
N LEU A 106 -13.83 1.96 -3.97
CA LEU A 106 -13.12 0.74 -3.62
C LEU A 106 -13.66 -0.39 -4.50
N LYS A 107 -12.77 -1.07 -5.23
CA LYS A 107 -13.11 -2.21 -6.08
C LYS A 107 -12.27 -3.40 -5.65
N ILE A 108 -12.90 -4.56 -5.47
CA ILE A 108 -12.23 -5.78 -5.05
C ILE A 108 -12.45 -6.84 -6.12
N ASN A 109 -11.35 -7.35 -6.69
CA ASN A 109 -11.35 -8.41 -7.69
C ASN A 109 -10.41 -9.53 -7.24
N GLY A 110 -10.97 -10.62 -6.70
CA GLY A 110 -10.16 -11.71 -6.17
C GLY A 110 -9.26 -11.25 -5.00
N ALA A 111 -7.95 -11.38 -5.19
CA ALA A 111 -6.91 -11.00 -4.24
C ALA A 111 -6.53 -9.50 -4.29
N THR A 112 -7.04 -8.76 -5.28
CA THR A 112 -6.64 -7.37 -5.53
C THR A 112 -7.73 -6.41 -5.09
N LEU A 113 -7.32 -5.40 -4.33
CA LEU A 113 -8.08 -4.21 -4.01
C LEU A 113 -7.56 -3.07 -4.88
N ASP A 114 -8.42 -2.50 -5.71
CA ASP A 114 -8.19 -1.24 -6.40
C ASP A 114 -8.88 -0.10 -5.64
N PHE A 115 -8.16 0.99 -5.42
CA PHE A 115 -8.71 2.20 -4.83
C PHE A 115 -8.56 3.37 -5.80
N TYR A 116 -9.60 4.20 -5.88
CA TYR A 116 -9.59 5.44 -6.66
C TYR A 116 -10.15 6.59 -5.84
N SER A 117 -9.48 7.75 -5.89
CA SER A 117 -10.07 9.04 -5.57
C SER A 117 -10.52 9.71 -6.85
N VAL A 118 -11.81 10.01 -6.97
CA VAL A 118 -12.42 10.56 -8.18
C VAL A 118 -13.00 11.93 -7.85
N LEU A 119 -12.55 12.96 -8.55
CA LEU A 119 -13.10 14.30 -8.43
C LEU A 119 -14.47 14.40 -9.09
N ALA A 120 -15.25 15.41 -8.71
CA ALA A 120 -16.56 15.70 -9.29
C ALA A 120 -16.51 16.00 -10.80
N THR A 121 -15.32 16.32 -11.33
CA THR A 121 -15.03 16.46 -12.76
C THR A 121 -14.97 15.12 -13.50
N GLY A 122 -14.88 13.99 -12.77
CA GLY A 122 -14.64 12.65 -13.31
C GLY A 122 -13.16 12.29 -13.42
N GLU A 123 -12.25 13.19 -13.05
CA GLU A 123 -10.81 12.93 -13.00
C GLU A 123 -10.45 11.98 -11.86
N ILE A 124 -9.57 11.00 -12.12
CA ILE A 124 -8.94 10.18 -11.08
C ILE A 124 -7.79 11.00 -10.51
N ALA A 125 -7.96 11.54 -9.31
CA ALA A 125 -6.94 12.36 -8.64
C ALA A 125 -5.86 11.52 -7.96
N ASP A 126 -6.17 10.29 -7.58
CA ASP A 126 -5.23 9.34 -6.99
C ASP A 126 -5.75 7.91 -7.13
N SER A 127 -4.84 6.96 -7.16
CA SER A 127 -5.15 5.53 -7.17
C SER A 127 -4.04 4.71 -6.53
N PHE A 128 -4.39 3.58 -5.94
CA PHE A 128 -3.43 2.58 -5.50
C PHE A 128 -4.06 1.18 -5.54
N GLN A 129 -3.21 0.16 -5.49
CA GLN A 129 -3.62 -1.22 -5.35
C GLN A 129 -2.99 -1.86 -4.11
N ILE A 130 -3.75 -2.79 -3.51
CA ILE A 130 -3.22 -3.77 -2.55
C ILE A 130 -3.49 -5.15 -3.14
N PHE A 131 -2.46 -5.97 -3.25
CA PHE A 131 -2.57 -7.37 -3.62
C PHE A 131 -2.26 -8.29 -2.43
N LYS A 132 -3.10 -9.32 -2.29
CA LYS A 132 -2.96 -10.37 -1.28
C LYS A 132 -2.68 -11.72 -1.92
N GLY A 133 -1.42 -12.12 -1.91
CA GLY A 133 -0.99 -13.38 -2.49
C GLY A 133 0.43 -13.74 -2.10
N PRO A 134 0.99 -14.80 -2.69
CA PRO A 134 2.40 -15.10 -2.55
C PRO A 134 3.22 -13.88 -2.97
N LEU A 135 4.24 -13.52 -2.19
CA LEU A 135 5.13 -12.40 -2.55
C LEU A 135 5.88 -12.69 -3.86
N SER A 136 6.01 -13.97 -4.20
CA SER A 136 6.57 -14.51 -5.44
C SER A 136 5.71 -14.32 -6.69
N ASP A 137 4.44 -13.92 -6.55
CA ASP A 137 3.58 -13.54 -7.68
C ASP A 137 3.87 -12.08 -8.03
N LEU A 138 4.90 -11.90 -8.86
CA LEU A 138 5.52 -10.62 -9.17
C LEU A 138 4.68 -9.76 -10.11
N ASN A 139 3.82 -10.36 -10.92
CA ASN A 139 2.90 -9.61 -11.78
C ASN A 139 1.49 -9.42 -11.18
N GLY A 140 1.17 -10.11 -10.08
CA GLY A 140 -0.11 -10.02 -9.37
C GLY A 140 -1.28 -10.68 -10.11
N ASP A 141 -1.00 -11.65 -11.00
CA ASP A 141 -2.02 -12.36 -11.78
C ASP A 141 -2.70 -13.50 -11.02
N GLY A 142 -2.22 -13.80 -9.81
CA GLY A 142 -2.70 -14.83 -8.91
C GLY A 142 -2.00 -16.17 -9.04
N VAL A 143 -0.97 -16.29 -9.90
CA VAL A 143 -0.29 -17.55 -10.22
C VAL A 143 1.22 -17.35 -10.33
N VAL A 144 2.01 -18.02 -9.49
CA VAL A 144 3.47 -17.97 -9.60
C VAL A 144 3.95 -18.88 -10.71
N ASN A 145 4.47 -18.29 -11.79
CA ASN A 145 4.83 -19.00 -13.00
C ASN A 145 6.08 -18.41 -13.70
N ILE A 146 6.25 -18.76 -14.99
CA ILE A 146 7.39 -18.32 -15.78
C ILE A 146 7.46 -16.80 -15.94
N GLN A 147 6.33 -16.08 -15.91
CA GLN A 147 6.33 -14.63 -16.01
C GLN A 147 6.99 -13.98 -14.79
N ASP A 148 6.75 -14.51 -13.60
CA ASP A 148 7.39 -14.05 -12.37
C ASP A 148 8.88 -14.39 -12.38
N LEU A 149 9.25 -15.59 -12.84
CA LEU A 149 10.65 -15.96 -12.99
C LEU A 149 11.39 -15.03 -13.97
N LEU A 150 10.74 -14.62 -15.06
CA LEU A 150 11.30 -13.66 -16.01
C LEU A 150 11.50 -12.28 -15.39
N ALA A 151 10.62 -11.85 -14.48
CA ALA A 151 10.80 -10.60 -13.73
C ALA A 151 12.06 -10.67 -12.84
N VAL A 152 12.21 -11.71 -12.01
CA VAL A 152 13.41 -11.91 -11.17
C VAL A 152 14.70 -11.89 -12.01
N ILE A 153 14.74 -12.66 -13.10
CA ILE A 153 15.94 -12.72 -13.97
C ILE A 153 16.20 -11.37 -14.65
N GLY A 154 15.14 -10.62 -15.00
CA GLY A 154 15.24 -9.30 -15.62
C GLY A 154 15.82 -8.22 -14.70
N ALA A 155 15.62 -8.35 -13.38
CA ALA A 155 16.06 -7.39 -12.37
C ALA A 155 17.36 -7.79 -11.64
N TRP A 156 18.08 -8.80 -12.14
CA TRP A 156 19.25 -9.39 -11.48
C TRP A 156 20.29 -8.37 -11.02
N GLY A 157 20.71 -8.48 -9.75
CA GLY A 157 21.72 -7.60 -9.14
C GLY A 157 21.16 -6.75 -8.00
N SER A 158 21.83 -5.63 -7.70
CA SER A 158 21.42 -4.77 -6.59
C SER A 158 20.06 -4.13 -6.83
N CYS A 159 19.21 -4.21 -5.82
CA CYS A 159 17.87 -3.67 -5.83
C CYS A 159 17.59 -3.03 -4.47
N SER A 160 17.36 -1.71 -4.45
CA SER A 160 17.16 -0.99 -3.18
C SER A 160 15.70 -0.95 -2.71
N ALA A 161 14.75 -1.20 -3.61
CA ALA A 161 13.30 -1.19 -3.37
C ALA A 161 12.58 -1.65 -4.66
N CYS A 162 12.73 -2.91 -5.02
CA CYS A 162 12.03 -3.53 -6.14
C CYS A 162 11.36 -4.80 -5.65
N ILE A 163 10.34 -5.23 -6.38
CA ILE A 163 9.50 -6.34 -5.99
C ILE A 163 10.14 -7.71 -6.27
N GLU A 164 11.17 -7.73 -7.11
CA GLU A 164 11.93 -8.92 -7.49
C GLU A 164 12.91 -9.40 -6.40
N ASP A 165 13.25 -8.54 -5.43
CA ASP A 165 13.98 -8.88 -4.20
C ASP A 165 12.97 -9.39 -3.16
N ILE A 166 12.59 -10.65 -3.31
CA ILE A 166 11.49 -11.30 -2.57
C ILE A 166 11.88 -11.47 -1.10
N ASN A 167 13.15 -11.69 -0.81
CA ASN A 167 13.64 -11.85 0.57
C ASN A 167 13.98 -10.52 1.26
N THR A 168 13.97 -9.40 0.52
CA THR A 168 14.25 -8.03 0.97
C THR A 168 15.67 -7.82 1.51
N ASP A 169 16.67 -8.54 0.98
CA ASP A 169 18.07 -8.45 1.41
C ASP A 169 18.89 -7.37 0.66
N GLY A 170 18.28 -6.69 -0.31
CA GLY A 170 18.86 -5.63 -1.11
C GLY A 170 19.48 -6.12 -2.43
N THR A 171 19.33 -7.40 -2.75
CA THR A 171 19.87 -8.01 -3.97
C THR A 171 18.91 -9.02 -4.58
N VAL A 172 18.66 -8.90 -5.88
CA VAL A 172 17.95 -9.92 -6.66
C VAL A 172 18.95 -10.98 -7.12
N ASP A 173 18.88 -12.17 -6.53
CA ASP A 173 19.77 -13.28 -6.83
C ASP A 173 19.11 -14.67 -6.80
N VAL A 174 19.92 -15.72 -6.64
CA VAL A 174 19.44 -17.11 -6.62
C VAL A 174 18.52 -17.36 -5.42
N SER A 175 18.70 -16.64 -4.33
CA SER A 175 17.87 -16.74 -3.12
C SER A 175 16.42 -16.36 -3.41
N ASP A 176 16.19 -15.35 -4.24
CA ASP A 176 14.85 -14.96 -4.69
C ASP A 176 14.25 -15.99 -5.63
N ILE A 177 15.04 -16.57 -6.54
CA ILE A 177 14.58 -17.69 -7.37
C ILE A 177 14.12 -18.86 -6.50
N LEU A 178 14.85 -19.17 -5.42
CA LEU A 178 14.48 -20.27 -4.53
C LEU A 178 13.15 -20.00 -3.83
N LEU A 179 12.91 -18.77 -3.37
CA LEU A 179 11.60 -18.38 -2.82
C LEU A 179 10.50 -18.48 -3.89
N LEU A 180 10.76 -17.97 -5.08
CA LEU A 180 9.79 -18.02 -6.17
C LEU A 180 9.36 -19.46 -6.50
N ILE A 181 10.32 -20.39 -6.59
CA ILE A 181 10.03 -21.78 -6.90
C ILE A 181 9.28 -22.49 -5.76
N THR A 182 9.40 -22.03 -4.50
CA THR A 182 8.61 -22.59 -3.39
C THR A 182 7.12 -22.34 -3.53
N ASP A 183 6.73 -21.26 -4.20
CA ASP A 183 5.34 -20.88 -4.44
C ASP A 183 4.84 -21.28 -5.84
N TRP A 184 5.65 -21.98 -6.64
CA TRP A 184 5.33 -22.29 -8.05
C TRP A 184 4.05 -23.10 -8.20
N GLY A 185 3.13 -22.60 -9.03
CA GLY A 185 1.88 -23.29 -9.36
C GLY A 185 0.65 -22.39 -9.43
#